data_AF-A0A2M7G6F7-F1
#
_entry.id   AF-A0A2M7G6F7-F1
#
_cell.length_a   1.000
_cell.length_b   1.000
_cell.length_c   1.000
_cell.angle_alpha   90.00
_cell.angle_beta   90.00
_cell.angle_gamma   90.00
#
_symmetry.space_group_name_H-M   'P 1'
#
loop_
_entity.id
_entity.type
_entity.pdbx_description
1 polymer ?
#
loop_
_entity_poly.entity_id
_entity_poly.type
_entity_poly.pdbx_seq_one_letter_code
_entity_poly.pdbx_strand_id
1 'polypeptide(L)'
;MKLDEMKEWVKASQKALEDAPSEFGVFVDMRTLAPLPPDAQEAMQEGQKLFKQKGMVRSVVIVNNAVTKMQFMRIAKETGIYAWERYIDAGTVSDWQAKGEAWLVEAKDPDQ
;
A
#
# COMPACT_ATOMS: atom_id res chain seq x y z
N MET A 1 -0.41 -6.63 11.88
CA MET A 1 -1.32 -7.72 11.51
C MET A 1 -0.56 -9.04 11.54
N LYS A 2 -1.20 -10.09 12.01
CA LYS A 2 -0.67 -11.46 12.01
C LYS A 2 -0.91 -12.12 10.64
N LEU A 3 -0.26 -13.26 10.40
CA LEU A 3 -0.39 -14.01 9.15
C LEU A 3 -1.85 -14.31 8.78
N ASP A 4 -2.66 -14.79 9.72
CA ASP A 4 -4.05 -15.16 9.43
C ASP A 4 -4.89 -13.94 9.03
N GLU A 5 -4.73 -12.81 9.74
CA GLU A 5 -5.38 -11.54 9.39
C GLU A 5 -4.96 -11.05 8.00
N MET A 6 -3.68 -11.23 7.64
CA MET A 6 -3.18 -10.88 6.31
C MET A 6 -3.76 -11.78 5.22
N LYS A 7 -3.89 -13.09 5.47
CA LYS A 7 -4.53 -14.03 4.52
C LYS A 7 -6.01 -13.70 4.32
N GLU A 8 -6.71 -13.35 5.39
CA GLU A 8 -8.08 -12.88 5.33
C GLU A 8 -8.20 -11.59 4.51
N TRP A 9 -7.28 -10.65 4.72
CA TRP A 9 -7.21 -9.43 3.92
C TRP A 9 -6.98 -9.71 2.42
N VAL A 10 -6.07 -10.62 2.06
CA VAL A 10 -5.86 -11.02 0.65
C VAL A 10 -7.15 -11.59 0.06
N LYS A 11 -7.80 -12.52 0.77
CA LYS A 11 -9.05 -13.14 0.32
C LYS A 11 -10.18 -12.12 0.15
N ALA A 12 -10.31 -11.18 1.09
CA ALA A 12 -11.29 -10.11 1.01
C ALA A 12 -11.00 -9.18 -0.17
N SER A 13 -9.72 -8.85 -0.40
CA SER A 13 -9.27 -8.04 -1.52
C SER A 13 -9.56 -8.70 -2.86
N GLN A 14 -9.29 -10.01 -2.99
CA GLN A 14 -9.62 -10.78 -4.20
C GLN A 14 -11.10 -10.62 -4.57
N LYS A 15 -11.99 -10.78 -3.59
CA LYS A 15 -13.43 -10.64 -3.79
C LYS A 15 -13.82 -9.21 -4.15
N ALA A 16 -13.28 -8.21 -3.45
CA ALA A 16 -13.58 -6.81 -3.74
C ALA A 16 -13.12 -6.38 -5.14
N LEU A 17 -12.07 -7.00 -5.66
CA LEU A 17 -11.49 -6.72 -6.98
C LEU A 17 -12.15 -7.48 -8.13
N GLU A 18 -13.18 -8.31 -7.88
CA GLU A 18 -13.95 -8.96 -8.95
C GLU A 18 -14.77 -7.94 -9.75
N ASP A 19 -15.34 -6.95 -9.06
CA ASP A 19 -16.19 -5.90 -9.64
C ASP A 19 -15.47 -4.56 -9.79
N ALA A 20 -14.15 -4.53 -9.60
CA ALA A 20 -13.36 -3.31 -9.73
C ALA A 20 -13.30 -2.82 -11.19
N PRO A 21 -13.23 -1.50 -11.42
CA PRO A 21 -13.00 -0.97 -12.76
C PRO A 21 -11.63 -1.41 -13.29
N SER A 22 -11.44 -1.32 -14.62
CA SER A 22 -10.20 -1.73 -15.28
C SER A 22 -8.97 -0.94 -14.83
N GLU A 23 -9.18 0.30 -14.35
CA GLU A 23 -8.15 1.16 -13.78
C GLU A 23 -8.67 1.81 -12.50
N PHE A 24 -7.85 1.80 -11.45
CA PHE A 24 -8.17 2.47 -10.20
C PHE A 24 -6.92 2.90 -9.42
N GLY A 25 -7.13 3.84 -8.50
CA GLY A 25 -6.16 4.21 -7.46
C GLY A 25 -6.52 3.56 -6.12
N VAL A 26 -5.52 3.33 -5.27
CA VAL A 26 -5.72 2.78 -3.92
C VAL A 26 -5.15 3.74 -2.88
N PHE A 27 -5.99 4.16 -1.94
CA PHE A 27 -5.57 4.92 -0.76
C PHE A 27 -5.73 4.05 0.48
N VAL A 28 -4.66 3.79 1.21
CA VAL A 28 -4.69 2.94 2.40
C VAL A 28 -4.19 3.71 3.61
N ASP A 29 -5.02 3.81 4.66
CA ASP A 29 -4.59 4.29 5.96
C ASP A 29 -4.18 3.11 6.85
N MET A 30 -2.88 3.01 7.12
CA MET A 30 -2.26 2.00 7.98
C MET A 30 -1.50 2.66 9.14
N ARG A 31 -1.90 3.85 9.59
CA ARG A 31 -1.19 4.57 10.67
C ARG A 31 -1.11 3.81 11.99
N THR A 32 -2.07 2.93 12.27
CA THR A 32 -2.09 2.09 13.47
C THR A 32 -1.35 0.76 13.30
N LEU A 33 -0.80 0.49 12.11
CA LEU A 33 -0.13 -0.77 11.81
C LEU A 33 1.30 -0.80 12.34
N ALA A 34 1.57 -1.75 13.24
CA ALA A 34 2.92 -2.13 13.62
C ALA A 34 3.61 -2.91 12.47
N PRO A 35 4.95 -2.91 12.39
CA PRO A 35 5.69 -3.67 11.39
C PRO A 35 5.22 -5.12 11.28
N LEU A 36 5.12 -5.61 10.05
CA LEU A 36 4.66 -6.96 9.77
C LEU A 36 5.73 -7.99 10.19
N PRO A 37 5.35 -9.06 10.90
CA PRO A 37 6.27 -10.17 11.13
C PRO A 37 6.65 -10.84 9.79
N PRO A 38 7.82 -11.51 9.70
CA PRO A 38 8.32 -12.06 8.44
C PRO A 38 7.33 -12.96 7.69
N ASP A 39 6.61 -13.81 8.40
CA ASP A 39 5.59 -14.72 7.86
C ASP A 39 4.43 -13.95 7.18
N ALA A 40 4.00 -12.83 7.76
CA ALA A 40 2.94 -12.00 7.23
C ALA A 40 3.35 -11.16 6.01
N GLN A 41 4.66 -11.00 5.75
CA GLN A 41 5.14 -10.21 4.61
C GLN A 41 4.85 -10.90 3.27
N GLU A 42 4.87 -12.23 3.21
CA GLU A 42 4.55 -12.97 1.98
C GLU A 42 3.10 -12.70 1.53
N ALA A 43 2.16 -12.70 2.48
CA ALA A 43 0.76 -12.35 2.20
C ALA A 43 0.60 -10.88 1.78
N MET A 44 1.42 -9.96 2.32
CA MET A 44 1.44 -8.57 1.85
C MET A 44 1.91 -8.48 0.38
N GLN A 45 2.97 -9.21 0.03
CA GLN A 45 3.47 -9.27 -1.35
C GLN A 45 2.41 -9.83 -2.31
N GLU A 46 1.68 -10.86 -1.89
CA GLU A 46 0.58 -11.45 -2.66
C GLU A 46 -0.52 -10.42 -2.94
N GLY A 47 -1.01 -9.74 -1.90
CA GLY A 47 -2.05 -8.72 -2.07
C GLY A 47 -1.59 -7.57 -2.96
N GLN A 48 -0.38 -7.06 -2.73
CA GLN A 48 0.23 -6.04 -3.58
C GLN A 48 0.27 -6.41 -5.07
N LYS A 49 0.71 -7.64 -5.38
CA LYS A 49 0.71 -8.16 -6.76
C LYS A 49 -0.70 -8.30 -7.31
N LEU A 50 -1.64 -8.78 -6.50
CA LEU A 50 -3.05 -8.91 -6.86
C LEU A 50 -3.66 -7.56 -7.28
N PHE A 51 -3.51 -6.52 -6.45
CA PHE A 51 -4.01 -5.18 -6.79
C PHE A 51 -3.40 -4.68 -8.10
N LYS A 52 -2.09 -4.89 -8.31
CA LYS A 52 -1.44 -4.50 -9.55
C LYS A 52 -1.99 -5.25 -10.77
N GLN A 53 -2.19 -6.57 -10.66
CA GLN A 53 -2.76 -7.40 -11.72
C GLN A 53 -4.20 -7.03 -12.05
N LYS A 54 -4.95 -6.50 -11.08
CA LYS A 54 -6.37 -6.16 -11.23
C LYS A 54 -6.64 -4.77 -11.80
N GLY A 55 -5.62 -3.95 -12.02
CA GLY A 55 -5.79 -2.63 -12.64
C GLY A 55 -5.34 -1.45 -11.78
N MET A 56 -4.66 -1.68 -10.65
CA MET A 56 -4.13 -0.59 -9.85
C MET A 56 -3.06 0.20 -10.62
N VAL A 57 -3.36 1.48 -10.86
CA VAL A 57 -2.46 2.39 -11.57
C VAL A 57 -1.51 3.09 -10.58
N ARG A 58 -2.03 3.50 -9.43
CA ARG A 58 -1.26 4.10 -8.33
C ARG A 58 -1.81 3.66 -6.97
N SER A 59 -0.94 3.52 -5.99
CA SER A 59 -1.33 3.42 -4.58
C SER A 59 -0.57 4.41 -3.70
N VAL A 60 -1.21 4.78 -2.60
CA VAL A 60 -0.55 5.43 -1.48
C VAL A 60 -0.92 4.71 -0.19
N VAL A 61 0.10 4.43 0.63
CA VAL A 61 -0.05 3.84 1.96
C VAL A 61 0.44 4.84 2.99
N ILE A 62 -0.44 5.20 3.91
CA ILE A 62 -0.14 6.09 5.01
C ILE A 62 0.25 5.26 6.21
N VAL A 63 1.45 5.50 6.74
CA VAL A 63 1.96 4.87 7.97
C VAL A 63 2.29 5.95 8.98
N ASN A 64 2.61 5.58 10.22
CA ASN A 64 2.86 6.55 11.29
C ASN A 64 4.26 6.47 11.89
N ASN A 65 5.17 5.71 11.25
CA ASN A 65 6.56 5.66 11.66
C ASN A 65 7.46 5.22 10.50
N ALA A 66 8.73 5.65 10.57
CA ALA A 66 9.75 5.38 9.57
C ALA A 66 10.06 3.88 9.41
N VAL A 67 9.95 3.07 10.48
CA VAL A 67 10.27 1.63 10.42
C VAL A 67 9.26 0.89 9.54
N THR A 68 7.96 1.11 9.76
CA THR A 68 6.90 0.57 8.92
C THR A 68 7.04 1.10 7.49
N LYS A 69 7.32 2.41 7.30
CA LYS A 69 7.58 2.98 5.96
C LYS A 69 8.68 2.22 5.23
N MET A 70 9.86 2.07 5.86
CA MET A 70 11.01 1.37 5.27
C MET A 70 10.70 -0.10 4.95
N GLN A 71 9.98 -0.79 5.83
CA GLN A 71 9.59 -2.18 5.59
C GLN A 71 8.73 -2.30 4.32
N PHE A 72 7.70 -1.49 4.20
CA PHE A 72 6.81 -1.53 3.03
C PHE A 72 7.53 -1.12 1.74
N MET A 73 8.36 -0.08 1.78
CA MET A 73 9.20 0.30 0.63
C MET A 73 10.10 -0.85 0.16
N ARG A 74 10.69 -1.62 1.09
CA ARG A 74 11.48 -2.80 0.75
C ARG A 74 10.63 -3.87 0.08
N ILE A 75 9.47 -4.20 0.66
CA ILE A 75 8.54 -5.20 0.10
C ILE A 75 8.12 -4.79 -1.32
N ALA A 76 7.74 -3.53 -1.54
CA ALA A 76 7.35 -3.03 -2.86
C ALA A 76 8.47 -3.08 -3.90
N LYS A 77 9.73 -2.91 -3.49
CA LYS A 77 10.88 -3.08 -4.38
C LYS A 77 11.11 -4.55 -4.72
N GLU A 78 10.99 -5.45 -3.74
CA GLU A 78 11.11 -6.90 -3.92
C GLU A 78 10.02 -7.46 -4.85
N THR A 79 8.82 -6.89 -4.82
CA THR A 79 7.70 -7.27 -5.71
C THR A 79 7.71 -6.53 -7.04
N GLY A 80 8.60 -5.57 -7.23
CA GLY A 80 8.76 -4.79 -8.46
C GLY A 80 7.67 -3.72 -8.67
N ILE A 81 6.85 -3.41 -7.68
CA ILE A 81 5.72 -2.47 -7.81
C ILE A 81 6.01 -1.05 -7.32
N TYR A 82 7.19 -0.82 -6.73
CA TYR A 82 7.56 0.46 -6.13
C TYR A 82 7.35 1.68 -7.04
N ALA A 83 7.42 1.51 -8.37
CA ALA A 83 7.15 2.59 -9.32
C ALA A 83 5.73 3.18 -9.22
N TRP A 84 4.75 2.38 -8.79
CA TRP A 84 3.33 2.76 -8.71
C TRP A 84 2.86 3.08 -7.29
N GLU A 85 3.68 2.82 -6.28
CA GLU A 85 3.29 2.97 -4.88
C GLU A 85 4.04 4.10 -4.19
N ARG A 86 3.38 4.77 -3.26
CA ARG A 86 4.01 5.76 -2.38
C ARG A 86 3.68 5.49 -0.93
N TYR A 87 4.65 5.81 -0.08
CA TYR A 87 4.59 5.55 1.36
C TYR A 87 4.83 6.84 2.12
N ILE A 88 3.81 7.33 2.81
CA ILE A 88 3.87 8.59 3.55
C ILE A 88 3.86 8.31 5.03
N ASP A 89 4.86 8.84 5.75
CA ASP A 89 4.90 8.80 7.21
C ASP A 89 4.18 10.03 7.78
N ALA A 90 2.93 9.82 8.20
CA ALA A 90 2.09 10.86 8.79
C ALA A 90 2.64 11.40 10.12
N GLY A 91 3.57 10.70 10.76
CA GLY A 91 4.27 11.19 11.95
C GLY A 91 5.23 12.34 11.64
N THR A 92 5.62 12.52 10.37
CA THR A 92 6.56 13.57 9.93
C THR A 92 5.98 14.49 8.85
N VAL A 93 4.93 14.06 8.15
CA VAL A 93 4.29 14.81 7.07
C VAL A 93 2.88 15.21 7.51
N SER A 94 2.68 16.48 7.89
CA SER A 94 1.39 16.96 8.42
C SER A 94 0.26 17.02 7.39
N ASP A 95 0.59 17.23 6.11
CA ASP A 95 -0.34 17.30 4.97
C ASP A 95 -0.41 15.97 4.19
N TRP A 96 -0.14 14.84 4.87
CA TRP A 96 -0.05 13.51 4.27
C TRP A 96 -1.26 13.14 3.41
N GLN A 97 -2.47 13.54 3.80
CA GLN A 97 -3.70 13.21 3.09
C GLN A 97 -3.72 13.91 1.73
N ALA A 98 -3.53 15.23 1.72
CA ALA A 98 -3.51 16.01 0.50
C ALA A 98 -2.39 15.54 -0.46
N LYS A 99 -1.21 15.21 0.08
CA LYS A 99 -0.11 14.63 -0.71
C LYS A 99 -0.45 13.26 -1.30
N GLY A 100 -1.11 12.39 -0.53
CA GLY A 100 -1.55 11.09 -1.02
C GLY A 100 -2.61 11.20 -2.11
N GLU A 101 -3.58 12.09 -1.94
CA GLU A 101 -4.60 12.38 -2.95
C GLU A 101 -3.98 12.95 -4.23
N ALA A 102 -3.05 13.91 -4.10
CA ALA A 102 -2.34 14.49 -5.23
C ALA A 102 -1.51 13.45 -6.01
N TRP A 103 -0.91 12.47 -5.33
CA TRP A 103 -0.25 11.36 -6.01
C TRP A 103 -1.24 10.54 -6.85
N LEU A 104 -2.38 10.17 -6.28
CA LEU A 104 -3.35 9.32 -6.95
C LEU A 104 -4.00 10.03 -8.15
N VAL A 105 -4.43 11.27 -7.96
CA VAL A 105 -5.24 12.02 -8.93
C VAL A 105 -4.39 12.80 -9.93
N GLU A 106 -3.33 13.46 -9.45
CA GLU A 106 -2.53 14.40 -10.24
C GLU A 106 -1.15 13.86 -10.61
N ALA A 107 -0.80 12.64 -10.18
CA ALA A 107 0.54 12.06 -10.37
C ALA A 107 1.68 12.89 -9.74
N LYS A 108 1.39 13.74 -8.76
CA LYS A 108 2.40 14.53 -8.04
C LYS A 108 3.11 13.63 -7.04
N ASP A 109 4.38 13.38 -7.28
CA ASP A 109 5.21 12.52 -6.44
C ASP A 109 5.43 13.17 -5.06
N PRO A 110 5.02 12.54 -3.94
CA PRO A 110 5.20 13.11 -2.62
C PRO A 110 6.65 13.05 -2.11
N ASP A 111 7.53 12.30 -2.79
CA ASP A 111 8.96 12.19 -2.47
C ASP A 111 9.83 13.21 -3.23
N GLN A 112 9.25 14.04 -4.11
CA GLN A 112 9.93 15.11 -4.86
C GLN A 112 9.71 16.50 -4.27
#